data_AF-A0A353CC86-F1
#
_entry.id   AF-A0A353CC86-F1
#
_cell.length_a   1.000
_cell.length_b   1.000
_cell.length_c   1.000
_cell.angle_alpha   90.00
_cell.angle_beta   90.00
_cell.angle_gamma   90.00
#
_symmetry.space_group_name_H-M   'P 1'
#
loop_
_entity.id
_entity.type
_entity.pdbx_description
1 polymer ?
#
loop_
_entity_poly.entity_id
_entity_poly.type
_entity_poly.pdbx_seq_one_letter_code
_entity_poly.pdbx_strand_id
1 'polypeptide(L)' 'MEENSANKSSFTELAARLGRLPAEKKRAAIEVSAALAGVSLRVSRDFVEAVPKASKVLSADDLRLWGELGRRLAMG' A
#
# COMPACT_ATOMS: atom_id res chain seq x y z
N MET A 1 -27.37 -15.79 -10.79
CA MET A 1 -26.33 -15.88 -9.75
C MET A 1 -25.26 -14.90 -10.17
N GLU A 2 -25.33 -13.67 -9.68
CA GLU A 2 -24.40 -12.59 -10.04
C GLU A 2 -23.05 -12.88 -9.38
N GLU A 3 -22.08 -13.35 -10.17
CA GLU A 3 -20.73 -13.57 -9.69
C GLU A 3 -20.03 -12.23 -9.46
N ASN A 4 -19.78 -12.00 -8.17
CA ASN A 4 -19.04 -10.91 -7.57
C ASN A 4 -17.61 -10.83 -8.12
N SER A 5 -17.44 -10.19 -9.27
CA SER A 5 -16.15 -9.76 -9.82
C SER A 5 -15.65 -8.55 -9.04
N ALA A 6 -15.35 -8.73 -7.76
CA ALA A 6 -14.65 -7.75 -6.95
C ALA A 6 -13.24 -7.55 -7.51
N ASN A 7 -13.16 -6.60 -8.44
CA ASN A 7 -12.02 -5.93 -9.04
C ASN A 7 -10.67 -6.18 -8.34
N LYS A 8 -9.99 -7.27 -8.71
CA LYS A 8 -8.56 -7.44 -8.40
C LYS A 8 -7.80 -6.46 -9.29
N SER A 9 -7.55 -5.26 -8.78
CA SER A 9 -6.70 -4.26 -9.46
C SER A 9 -5.42 -4.94 -9.93
N SER A 10 -5.11 -4.83 -11.22
CA SER A 10 -3.88 -5.40 -11.78
C SER A 10 -2.64 -4.77 -11.12
N PHE A 11 -1.55 -5.51 -10.98
CA PHE A 11 -0.27 -4.97 -10.50
C PHE A 11 0.17 -3.72 -11.28
N THR A 12 -0.12 -3.67 -12.59
CA THR A 12 0.14 -2.49 -13.44
C THR A 12 -0.70 -1.29 -13.01
N GLU A 13 -1.95 -1.50 -12.62
CA GLU A 13 -2.84 -0.45 -12.16
C GLU A 13 -2.40 0.09 -10.79
N LEU A 14 -1.96 -0.79 -9.90
CA LEU A 14 -1.37 -0.40 -8.61
C LEU A 14 -0.11 0.43 -8.80
N ALA A 15 0.79 0.00 -9.68
CA ALA A 15 1.99 0.76 -10.04
C ALA A 15 1.64 2.14 -10.62
N ALA A 16 0.65 2.22 -11.50
CA ALA A 16 0.19 3.49 -12.07
C ALA A 16 -0.38 4.43 -11.01
N ARG A 17 -1.14 3.91 -10.02
CA ARG A 17 -1.70 4.68 -8.91
C ARG A 17 -0.61 5.23 -7.99
N LEU A 18 0.40 4.42 -7.65
CA LEU A 18 1.57 4.90 -6.90
C LEU A 18 2.38 5.94 -7.70
N GLY A 19 2.47 5.77 -9.02
CA GLY A 19 3.13 6.67 -9.96
C GLY A 19 2.64 8.12 -9.89
N ARG A 20 1.39 8.35 -9.48
CA ARG A 20 0.76 9.67 -9.40
C ARG A 20 0.98 10.39 -8.06
N LEU A 21 1.61 9.72 -7.08
CA LEU A 21 1.89 10.33 -5.77
C LEU A 21 3.05 11.33 -5.87
N PRO A 22 3.05 12.36 -4.99
CA PRO A 22 4.24 13.18 -4.76
C PRO A 22 5.46 12.31 -4.46
N ALA A 23 6.65 12.73 -4.91
CA ALA A 23 7.86 11.91 -4.91
C ALA A 23 8.17 11.28 -3.55
N GLU A 24 8.06 12.05 -2.47
CA GLU A 24 8.33 11.57 -1.11
C GLU A 24 7.33 10.51 -0.63
N LYS A 25 6.03 10.72 -0.92
CA LYS A 25 4.97 9.76 -0.58
C LYS A 25 5.08 8.48 -1.41
N LYS A 26 5.47 8.61 -2.68
CA LYS A 26 5.76 7.46 -3.55
C LYS A 26 6.90 6.63 -2.99
N ARG A 27 8.00 7.28 -2.60
CA ARG A 27 9.16 6.62 -2.03
C ARG A 27 8.81 5.89 -0.73
N ALA A 28 8.12 6.59 0.19
CA ALA A 28 7.63 5.98 1.43
C ALA A 28 6.72 4.77 1.15
N ALA A 29 5.79 4.88 0.21
CA ALA A 29 4.92 3.78 -0.16
C ALA A 29 5.69 2.56 -0.68
N ILE A 30 6.70 2.75 -1.53
CA ILE A 30 7.53 1.66 -2.07
C ILE A 30 8.36 1.00 -0.96
N GLU A 31 9.04 1.80 -0.13
CA GLU A 31 9.86 1.32 1.00
C GLU A 31 9.03 0.46 1.95
N VAL A 32 7.84 0.95 2.34
CA VAL A 32 6.93 0.23 3.24
C VAL A 32 6.36 -1.02 2.57
N SER A 33 5.96 -0.93 1.29
CA SER A 33 5.39 -2.09 0.58
C SER A 33 6.40 -3.24 0.49
N ALA A 34 7.69 -2.93 0.28
CA ALA A 34 8.76 -3.92 0.29
C ALA A 34 8.94 -4.53 1.70
N ALA A 35 8.96 -3.70 2.74
CA ALA A 35 9.06 -4.18 4.12
C ALA A 35 7.89 -5.09 4.52
N LEU A 36 6.66 -4.72 4.13
CA LEU A 36 5.46 -5.53 4.35
C LEU A 36 5.50 -6.83 3.53
N ALA A 37 6.00 -6.80 2.29
CA ALA A 37 6.11 -7.98 1.44
C ALA A 37 7.04 -9.05 2.05
N GLY A 38 8.07 -8.62 2.78
CA GLY A 38 8.96 -9.51 3.54
C GLY A 38 8.28 -10.24 4.69
N VAL A 39 7.12 -9.75 5.17
CA VAL A 39 6.31 -10.42 6.21
C VAL A 39 5.10 -11.14 5.60
N SER A 40 4.37 -10.47 4.71
CA SER A 40 3.20 -11.01 4.00
C SER A 40 2.92 -10.23 2.71
N LEU A 41 2.93 -10.95 1.58
CA LEU A 41 2.57 -10.39 0.27
C LEU A 41 1.12 -9.87 0.24
N ARG A 42 0.21 -10.51 0.99
CA ARG A 42 -1.17 -10.05 1.09
C ARG A 42 -1.25 -8.68 1.77
N VAL A 43 -0.57 -8.52 2.89
CA VAL A 43 -0.55 -7.24 3.63
C VAL A 43 0.09 -6.14 2.80
N SER A 44 1.19 -6.45 2.09
CA SER A 44 1.82 -5.50 1.17
C SER A 44 0.85 -5.03 0.08
N ARG A 45 0.13 -5.96 -0.54
CA ARG A 45 -0.89 -5.64 -1.55
C ARG A 45 -1.99 -4.76 -0.98
N ASP A 46 -2.58 -5.16 0.16
CA ASP A 46 -3.68 -4.43 0.81
C ASP A 46 -3.23 -3.00 1.18
N PHE A 47 -1.98 -2.83 1.63
CA PHE A 47 -1.36 -1.53 1.86
C PHE A 47 -1.26 -0.70 0.57
N VAL A 48 -0.68 -1.25 -0.51
CA VAL A 48 -0.55 -0.55 -1.80
C VAL A 48 -1.91 -0.10 -2.33
N GLU A 49 -2.94 -0.92 -2.20
CA GLU A 49 -4.32 -0.58 -2.59
C GLU A 49 -4.87 0.61 -1.79
N ALA A 50 -4.54 0.71 -0.50
CA ALA A 50 -5.01 1.77 0.39
C ALA A 50 -4.19 3.08 0.31
N VAL A 51 -2.90 3.02 -0.07
CA VAL A 51 -1.98 4.17 -0.10
C VAL A 51 -2.53 5.39 -0.85
N PRO A 52 -3.14 5.29 -2.06
CA PRO A 52 -3.63 6.47 -2.77
C PRO A 52 -4.66 7.26 -1.96
N LYS A 53 -5.54 6.57 -1.21
CA LYS A 53 -6.52 7.22 -0.35
C LYS A 53 -5.84 7.79 0.90
N ALA A 54 -4.97 7.02 1.55
CA ALA A 54 -4.25 7.46 2.75
C ALA A 54 -3.36 8.68 2.49
N SER A 55 -2.71 8.73 1.33
CA SER A 55 -1.83 9.83 0.92
C SER A 55 -2.51 11.20 0.78
N LYS A 56 -3.85 11.24 0.75
CA LYS A 56 -4.62 12.49 0.76
C LYS A 56 -4.58 13.19 2.12
N VAL A 57 -4.34 12.45 3.20
CA VAL A 57 -4.36 12.95 4.58
C VAL A 57 -3.06 12.70 5.34
N LEU A 58 -2.28 11.68 4.94
CA LEU A 58 -1.01 11.34 5.58
C LEU A 58 0.17 12.01 4.87
N SER A 59 1.14 12.50 5.64
CA SER A 59 2.46 12.86 5.13
C SER A 59 3.27 11.62 4.70
N ALA A 60 4.47 11.82 4.14
CA ALA A 60 5.35 10.70 3.81
C ALA A 60 5.80 9.94 5.07
N ASP A 61 6.07 10.66 6.16
CA ASP A 61 6.48 10.05 7.43
C ASP A 61 5.32 9.34 8.12
N ASP A 62 4.10 9.90 8.05
CA ASP A 62 2.91 9.22 8.55
C ASP A 62 2.64 7.91 7.81
N LEU A 63 2.88 7.87 6.49
CA LEU A 63 2.78 6.64 5.71
C LEU A 63 3.79 5.58 6.17
N ARG A 64 5.01 5.97 6.53
CA ARG A 64 6.03 5.07 7.09
C ARG A 64 5.60 4.53 8.45
N LEU A 65 5.13 5.40 9.33
CA LEU A 65 4.68 5.03 10.68
C LEU A 65 3.45 4.12 10.63
N TRP A 66 2.47 4.47 9.80
CA TRP A 66 1.27 3.64 9.59
C TRP A 66 1.63 2.28 8.99
N GLY A 67 2.54 2.25 8.03
CA GLY A 67 3.08 1.02 7.45
C GLY A 67 3.79 0.12 8.45
N GLU A 68 4.66 0.70 9.29
CA GLU A 68 5.39 -0.01 10.34
C GLU A 68 4.44 -0.57 11.41
N LEU A 69 3.39 0.17 11.79
CA LEU A 69 2.32 -0.34 12.64
C LEU A 69 1.66 -1.58 12.03
N GLY A 70 1.28 -1.50 10.75
CA GLY A 70 0.73 -2.64 10.01
C GLY A 70 1.68 -3.84 9.96
N ARG A 71 2.99 -3.60 9.77
CA ARG A 71 4.02 -4.64 9.75
C ARG A 71 4.12 -5.36 11.09
N ARG A 72 4.12 -4.62 12.20
CA ARG A 72 4.15 -5.19 13.56
C ARG A 72 2.94 -6.06 13.83
N LEU A 73 1.75 -5.58 13.49
CA LEU A 73 0.50 -6.35 13.62
C LEU A 73 0.52 -7.64 12.78
N ALA A 74 1.17 -7.61 11.61
CA ALA A 74 1.27 -8.78 10.74
C ALA A 74 2.29 -9.84 11.23
N MET A 75 3.24 -9.46 12.09
CA MET A 75 4.23 -10.39 12.65
C MET A 75 3.73 -11.16 13.88
N GLY A 76 2.69 -10.66 14.57
CA GLY A 76 2.18 -11.22 15.82
C GLY A 76 2.60 -10.40 17.04
#